data_AF-A0A932ZI59-F1
#
_entry.id   AF-A0A932ZI59-F1
#
_cell.length_a   1.000
_cell.length_b   1.000
_cell.length_c   1.000
_cell.angle_alpha   90.00
_cell.angle_beta   90.00
_cell.angle_gamma   90.00
#
_symmetry.space_group_name_H-M   'P 1'
#
loop_
_entity.id
_entity.type
_entity.pdbx_description
1 polymer ?
#
loop_
_entity_poly.entity_id
_entity_poly.type
_entity_poly.pdbx_seq_one_letter_code
_entity_poly.pdbx_strand_id
1 'polypeptide(L)'
;MKRVVFAVIMALIFFVLLNFIYCNLDVQTLGYQMAFKFTIPGIFTVRTLPIPVGFALLLAFCIGMVMIAILEALPTIYKSLELRSKNKKIRQLERELTLMRQMSTNAGEKL
;
A
#
# COMPACT_ATOMS: atom_id res chain seq x y z
N MET A 1 4.93 -12.37 -16.61
CA MET A 1 6.21 -12.87 -16.09
C MET A 1 6.91 -11.90 -15.14
N LYS A 2 7.11 -10.61 -15.48
CA LYS A 2 7.79 -9.63 -14.61
C LYS A 2 7.24 -9.54 -13.16
N ARG A 3 5.92 -9.63 -12.98
CA ARG A 3 5.28 -9.63 -11.64
C ARG A 3 5.59 -10.87 -10.80
N VAL A 4 5.68 -12.04 -11.44
CA VAL A 4 6.03 -13.31 -10.75
C VAL A 4 7.49 -13.30 -10.35
N VAL A 5 8.38 -12.84 -11.24
CA VAL A 5 9.81 -12.69 -10.95
C VAL A 5 10.03 -11.70 -9.79
N PHE A 6 9.32 -10.57 -9.78
CA PHE A 6 9.36 -9.62 -8.67
C PHE A 6 8.89 -10.24 -7.34
N ALA A 7 7.76 -10.95 -7.36
CA ALA A 7 7.24 -11.62 -6.16
C ALA A 7 8.21 -12.69 -5.64
N VAL A 8 8.84 -13.47 -6.52
CA VAL A 8 9.84 -14.47 -6.14
C VAL A 8 11.08 -13.81 -5.54
N ILE A 9 11.59 -12.73 -6.14
CA ILE A 9 12.73 -11.98 -5.59
C ILE A 9 12.39 -11.41 -4.21
N MET A 10 11.21 -10.81 -4.05
CA MET A 10 10.75 -10.30 -2.76
C MET A 10 10.61 -11.40 -1.71
N ALA A 11 10.05 -12.55 -2.06
CA ALA A 11 9.95 -13.70 -1.17
C ALA A 11 11.33 -14.24 -0.77
N LEU A 12 12.29 -14.22 -1.69
CA LEU A 12 13.66 -14.68 -1.44
C LEU A 12 14.41 -13.72 -0.51
N ILE A 13 14.27 -12.41 -0.71
CA ILE A 13 14.79 -11.38 0.20
C ILE A 13 14.16 -11.53 1.59
N PHE A 14 12.83 -11.72 1.64
CA PHE A 14 12.10 -11.95 2.88
C PHE A 14 12.60 -13.18 3.63
N PHE A 15 12.80 -14.29 2.90
CA PHE A 15 13.35 -15.52 3.45
C PHE A 15 14.76 -15.33 3.98
N VAL A 16 15.64 -14.64 3.25
CA VAL A 16 17.01 -14.33 3.70
C VAL A 16 16.99 -13.46 4.96
N LEU A 17 16.14 -12.44 5.03
CA LEU A 17 16.00 -11.59 6.22
C LEU A 17 15.47 -12.37 7.42
N LEU A 18 14.44 -13.20 7.24
CA LEU A 18 13.92 -14.04 8.32
C LEU A 18 14.94 -15.07 8.79
N ASN A 19 15.66 -15.69 7.86
CA ASN A 19 16.70 -16.65 8.16
C ASN A 19 17.88 -15.96 8.88
N PHE A 20 18.24 -14.75 8.46
CA PHE A 20 19.22 -13.91 9.16
C PHE A 20 18.78 -13.61 10.60
N ILE A 21 17.52 -13.20 10.81
CA ILE A 21 16.98 -12.94 12.15
C ILE A 21 16.94 -14.23 12.98
N TYR A 22 16.53 -15.35 12.39
CA TYR A 22 16.43 -16.64 13.05
C TYR A 22 17.79 -17.22 13.44
N CYS A 23 18.79 -17.16 12.55
CA CYS A 23 20.13 -17.64 12.82
C CYS A 23 20.92 -16.73 13.76
N ASN A 24 20.59 -15.44 13.81
CA ASN A 24 21.19 -14.49 14.77
C ASN A 24 20.34 -14.34 16.04
N LEU A 25 19.34 -15.22 16.25
CA LEU A 25 18.47 -15.27 17.43
C LEU A 25 19.22 -15.77 18.68
N ASP A 26 20.34 -15.13 19.01
CA ASP A 26 21.01 -15.33 20.28
C ASP A 26 20.31 -14.48 21.36
N VAL A 27 20.07 -15.10 22.51
CA VAL A 27 19.36 -14.51 23.65
C VAL A 27 20.10 -13.26 24.14
N GLN A 28 21.42 -13.20 23.94
CA GLN A 28 22.25 -12.07 24.37
C GLN A 28 22.12 -10.83 23.47
N THR A 29 21.97 -10.98 22.16
CA THR A 29 21.91 -9.85 21.21
C THR A 29 20.50 -9.35 21.00
N LEU A 30 19.51 -10.23 20.86
CA LEU A 30 18.11 -9.83 20.60
C LEU A 30 17.27 -9.69 21.87
N GLY A 31 17.71 -10.29 22.97
CA GLY A 31 17.16 -10.06 24.32
C GLY A 31 17.63 -8.75 24.94
N TYR A 32 18.52 -8.00 24.27
CA TYR A 32 18.96 -6.70 24.76
C TYR A 32 17.76 -5.79 24.96
N GLN A 33 17.68 -5.19 26.14
CA GLN A 33 16.51 -4.43 26.56
C GLN A 33 16.67 -2.98 26.10
N MET A 34 15.91 -2.58 25.09
CA MET A 34 15.86 -1.19 24.65
C MET A 34 14.71 -0.46 25.32
N ALA A 35 15.02 0.68 25.94
CA ALA A 35 14.03 1.61 26.47
C ALA A 35 14.15 2.94 25.76
N PHE A 36 13.09 3.40 25.12
CA PHE A 36 13.02 4.71 24.51
C PHE A 36 12.72 5.74 25.59
N LYS A 37 13.62 6.74 25.70
CA LYS A 37 13.46 7.89 26.59
C LYS A 37 13.14 9.11 25.73
N PHE A 38 11.94 9.65 25.90
CA PHE A 38 11.56 10.92 25.31
C PHE A 38 11.51 11.98 26.40
N THR A 39 12.30 13.03 26.27
CA THR A 39 12.41 14.09 27.27
C THR A 39 12.28 15.43 26.59
N ILE A 40 11.19 16.15 26.91
CA ILE A 40 11.04 17.56 26.56
C ILE A 40 11.40 18.37 27.81
N PRO A 41 12.50 19.17 27.77
CA PRO A 41 12.93 19.96 28.93
C PRO A 41 11.80 20.87 29.43
N GLY A 42 11.48 20.76 30.72
CA GLY A 42 10.50 21.63 31.39
C GLY A 42 9.02 21.25 31.24
N ILE A 43 8.67 20.20 30.49
CA ILE A 43 7.26 19.82 30.28
C ILE A 43 7.00 18.36 30.68
N PHE A 44 7.66 17.38 30.06
CA PHE A 44 7.44 15.95 30.36
C PHE A 44 8.67 15.08 30.10
N THR A 45 8.81 14.04 30.93
CA THR A 45 9.72 12.91 30.67
C THR A 45 8.90 11.63 30.57
N VAL A 46 8.93 10.99 29.40
CA VAL A 46 8.22 9.74 29.16
C VAL A 46 9.26 8.65 28.88
N ARG A 47 9.20 7.58 29.68
CA ARG A 47 10.05 6.40 29.53
C ARG A 47 9.18 5.21 29.16
N THR A 48 9.49 4.57 28.05
CA THR A 48 8.83 3.32 27.66
C THR A 48 9.32 2.16 28.51
N LEU A 49 8.48 1.15 28.70
CA LEU A 49 8.91 -0.13 29.25
C LEU A 49 10.01 -0.71 28.35
N PRO A 50 11.02 -1.37 28.94
CA PRO A 50 12.08 -1.95 28.15
C PRO A 50 11.53 -3.09 27.31
N ILE A 51 11.69 -2.98 26.00
CA ILE A 51 11.25 -3.98 25.02
C ILE A 51 12.50 -4.64 24.43
N PRO A 52 12.54 -5.97 24.30
CA PRO A 52 13.66 -6.63 23.65
C PRO A 52 13.82 -6.18 22.21
N VAL A 53 15.05 -5.93 21.77
CA VAL A 53 15.36 -5.45 20.42
C VAL A 53 14.74 -6.32 19.33
N GLY A 54 14.71 -7.63 19.54
CA GLY A 54 14.12 -8.56 18.56
C GLY A 54 12.64 -8.30 18.30
N PHE A 55 11.86 -7.97 19.35
CA PHE A 55 10.45 -7.60 19.17
C PHE A 55 10.30 -6.28 18.42
N ALA A 56 11.14 -5.29 18.71
CA ALA A 56 11.11 -4.00 18.01
C ALA A 56 11.44 -4.17 16.52
N LEU A 57 12.45 -4.98 16.18
CA LEU A 57 12.83 -5.28 14.80
C LEU A 57 11.72 -6.02 14.05
N LEU A 58 11.13 -7.04 14.66
CA LEU A 58 10.07 -7.84 14.05
C LEU A 58 8.82 -6.99 13.81
N LEU A 59 8.49 -6.10 14.74
CA LEU A 59 7.36 -5.18 14.62
C LEU A 59 7.61 -4.12 13.54
N ALA A 60 8.82 -3.54 13.48
CA ALA A 60 9.22 -2.62 12.41
C ALA A 60 9.16 -3.28 11.03
N PHE A 61 9.58 -4.54 10.93
CA PHE A 61 9.51 -5.31 9.69
C PHE A 61 8.06 -5.60 9.25
N CYS A 62 7.21 -6.05 10.17
CA CYS A 62 5.78 -6.25 9.90
C CYS A 62 5.10 -4.96 9.43
N ILE A 63 5.35 -3.83 10.11
CA ILE A 63 4.82 -2.52 9.70
C ILE A 63 5.33 -2.13 8.31
N GLY A 64 6.64 -2.31 8.06
CA GLY A 64 7.24 -2.02 6.76
C GLY A 64 6.58 -2.79 5.61
N MET A 65 6.34 -4.08 5.80
CA MET A 65 5.67 -4.93 4.81
C MET A 65 4.23 -4.47 4.51
N VAL A 66 3.47 -4.14 5.55
CA VAL A 66 2.10 -3.61 5.39
C VAL A 66 2.12 -2.27 4.65
N MET A 67 3.04 -1.37 5.01
CA MET A 67 3.15 -0.05 4.39
C MET A 67 3.56 -0.13 2.91
N ILE A 68 4.48 -1.03 2.55
CA ILE A 68 4.87 -1.26 1.15
C ILE A 68 3.67 -1.80 0.35
N ALA A 69 2.93 -2.77 0.90
CA ALA A 69 1.74 -3.31 0.24
C ALA A 69 0.67 -2.23 0.00
N ILE A 70 0.47 -1.33 0.97
CA ILE A 70 -0.44 -0.18 0.83
C ILE A 70 0.07 0.78 -0.26
N LEU A 71 1.36 1.12 -0.26
CA LEU A 71 1.98 1.99 -1.25
C LEU A 71 1.85 1.46 -2.69
N GLU A 72 2.01 0.15 -2.88
CA GLU A 72 1.81 -0.49 -4.19
C GLU A 72 0.32 -0.61 -4.58
N ALA A 73 -0.57 -0.78 -3.60
CA ALA A 73 -2.01 -0.87 -3.85
C ALA A 73 -2.64 0.49 -4.23
N LEU A 74 -2.17 1.59 -3.64
CA LEU A 74 -2.66 2.95 -3.90
C LEU A 74 -2.78 3.29 -5.40
N PRO A 75 -1.73 3.19 -6.24
CA PRO A 75 -1.84 3.54 -7.66
C PRO A 75 -2.84 2.66 -8.43
N THR A 76 -3.03 1.41 -8.00
CA THR A 76 -4.02 0.51 -8.60
C THR A 76 -5.44 0.98 -8.28
N ILE A 77 -5.68 1.39 -7.03
CA ILE A 77 -6.97 1.94 -6.59
C ILE A 77 -7.27 3.25 -7.34
N TYR A 78 -6.32 4.18 -7.43
CA TYR A 78 -6.51 5.44 -8.15
C TYR A 78 -6.81 5.22 -9.64
N LYS A 79 -6.08 4.34 -10.32
CA LYS A 79 -6.36 3.98 -11.72
C LYS A 79 -7.75 3.37 -11.89
N SER A 80 -8.20 2.54 -10.95
CA SER A 80 -9.54 1.95 -11.00
C SER A 80 -10.65 3.00 -10.87
N LEU A 81 -10.45 4.01 -10.02
CA LEU A 81 -11.38 5.12 -9.84
C LEU A 81 -11.41 6.04 -11.06
N GLU A 82 -10.26 6.31 -11.66
CA GLU A 82 -10.16 7.10 -12.88
C GLU A 82 -10.82 6.39 -14.07
N LEU A 83 -10.63 5.08 -14.22
CA LEU A 83 -11.32 4.29 -15.25
C LEU A 83 -12.84 4.30 -15.04
N ARG A 84 -13.30 4.21 -13.79
CA ARG A 84 -14.74 4.32 -13.47
C ARG A 84 -15.32 5.69 -13.84
N SER A 85 -14.60 6.78 -13.58
CA SER A 85 -15.08 8.12 -13.93
C SER A 85 -15.12 8.34 -15.44
N LYS A 86 -14.09 7.88 -16.17
CA LYS A 86 -14.03 7.90 -17.63
C LYS A 86 -15.14 7.07 -18.27
N ASN A 87 -15.40 5.86 -17.78
CA ASN A 87 -16.48 5.01 -18.28
C ASN A 87 -17.88 5.63 -18.07
N LYS A 88 -18.10 6.32 -16.95
CA LYS A 88 -19.37 7.06 -16.75
C LYS A 88 -19.54 8.18 -17.78
N LYS A 89 -18.47 8.93 -18.06
CA LYS A 89 -18.47 10.01 -19.06
C LYS A 89 -18.72 9.49 -20.47
N ILE A 90 -18.05 8.41 -20.87
CA ILE A 90 -18.25 7.77 -22.18
C ILE A 90 -19.72 7.37 -22.34
N ARG A 91 -20.32 6.74 -21.33
CA ARG A 91 -21.73 6.32 -21.38
C ARG A 91 -22.71 7.51 -21.46
N GLN A 92 -22.36 8.66 -20.90
CA GLN A 92 -23.16 9.89 -21.05
C GLN A 92 -23.05 10.43 -22.47
N LEU A 93 -21.84 10.52 -23.01
CA LEU A 93 -21.59 10.98 -24.38
C LEU A 93 -22.25 10.06 -25.42
N GLU A 94 -22.19 8.74 -25.24
CA GLU A 94 -22.89 7.78 -26.10
C GLU A 94 -24.40 8.02 -26.10
N ARG A 95 -25.01 8.31 -24.94
CA ARG A 95 -26.43 8.65 -24.84
C ARG A 95 -26.77 9.94 -25.58
N GLU A 96 -25.97 10.99 -25.39
CA GLU A 96 -26.16 12.27 -26.08
C GLU A 96 -26.07 12.09 -27.61
N LEU A 97 -25.10 11.31 -28.08
CA LEU A 97 -24.90 11.02 -29.50
C LEU A 97 -26.07 10.23 -30.08
N THR A 98 -26.61 9.25 -29.35
CA THR A 98 -27.82 8.53 -29.78
C THR A 98 -29.06 9.42 -29.85
N LEU A 99 -29.22 10.35 -28.90
CA LEU A 99 -30.34 11.29 -28.89
C LEU A 99 -30.24 12.28 -30.06
N MET A 100 -29.05 12.82 -30.33
CA MET A 100 -28.81 13.69 -31.50
C MET A 100 -29.09 12.95 -32.81
N ARG A 101 -28.67 11.68 -32.91
CA ARG A 101 -28.94 10.85 -34.10
C ARG A 101 -30.44 10.66 -34.30
N GLN A 102 -31.19 10.34 -33.25
CA GLN A 102 -32.65 10.20 -33.32
C GLN A 102 -33.36 11.51 -33.70
N MET A 103 -32.93 12.65 -33.14
CA MET A 103 -33.48 13.96 -33.50
C MET A 103 -33.20 14.30 -34.97
N SER A 104 -31.99 14.01 -35.47
CA SER A 104 -31.64 14.22 -36.88
C SER A 104 -32.47 13.36 -37.83
N THR A 105 -32.74 12.09 -37.50
CA THR A 105 -33.57 11.23 -38.35
C THR A 105 -35.02 11.70 -38.37
N ASN A 106 -35.58 12.05 -37.21
CA ASN A 106 -36.96 12.54 -37.11
C ASN A 106 -37.16 13.92 -37.76
N ALA A 107 -36.10 14.74 -37.86
CA ALA A 107 -36.14 16.00 -38.59
C ALA A 107 -36.12 15.79 -40.12
N GLY A 108 -35.46 14.72 -40.60
CA GLY A 108 -35.46 14.34 -42.02
C GLY A 108 -36.76 13.73 -42.52
N GLU A 109 -37.56 13.11 -41.63
CA GLU A 109 -38.89 12.54 -41.96
C GLU A 109 -40.02 13.59 -42.05
N LYS A 110 -39.77 14.84 -41.66
CA LYS A 110 -40.76 15.93 -41.68
C LYS A 110 -40.65 16.85 -42.91
N LEU A 111 -39.85 16.48 -43.90
CA LEU A 111 -39.71 17.12 -45.21
C LEU A 111 -40.24 16.20 -46.30
#